data_AF-A0A7C4RDZ4-F1
#
_entry.id   AF-A0A7C4RDZ4-F1
#
_cell.length_a   1.000
_cell.length_b   1.000
_cell.length_c   1.000
_cell.angle_alpha   90.00
_cell.angle_beta   90.00
_cell.angle_gamma   90.00
#
_symmetry.space_group_name_H-M   'P 1'
#
loop_
_entity.id
_entity.type
_entity.pdbx_description
1 polymer ?
#
loop_
_entity_poly.entity_id
_entity_poly.type
_entity_poly.pdbx_seq_one_letter_code
_entity_poly.pdbx_strand_id
1 'polypeptide(L)'
;GVLSQVVNLPFNIRDRYGFASFSDGRFGFIGCGYIPVGSDVNYFNDLWRFDATRNSWKRLCNVPGGGRAEPIGFIANSYIYIGGGSLVDNPSLAFKDLWRMRLQ
;
A
#
# COMPACT_ATOMS: atom_id res chain seq x y z
N GLY A 1 15.62 22.86 5.67
CA GLY A 1 14.25 23.21 5.26
C GLY A 1 13.30 22.89 6.40
N VAL A 2 12.18 23.59 6.51
CA VAL A 2 11.13 23.31 7.50
C VAL A 2 10.10 22.39 6.86
N LEU A 3 9.72 21.32 7.56
CA LEU A 3 8.68 20.40 7.09
C LEU A 3 7.30 21.00 7.37
N SER A 4 6.40 20.88 6.39
CA SER A 4 4.98 21.21 6.53
C SER A 4 4.13 19.98 6.20
N GLN A 5 3.03 19.82 6.93
CA GLN A 5 2.06 18.78 6.65
C GLN A 5 1.28 19.14 5.39
N VAL A 6 1.18 18.20 4.44
CA VAL A 6 0.44 18.38 3.19
C VAL A 6 -0.98 17.83 3.30
N VAL A 7 -1.09 16.55 3.66
CA VAL A 7 -2.36 15.85 3.90
C VAL A 7 -2.09 14.65 4.78
N ASN A 8 -3.10 14.17 5.51
CA ASN A 8 -3.00 12.89 6.21
C ASN A 8 -2.85 11.73 5.22
N LEU A 9 -2.36 10.60 5.71
CA LEU A 9 -2.45 9.33 4.99
C LEU A 9 -3.93 8.99 4.69
N PRO A 10 -4.22 8.22 3.62
CA PRO A 10 -5.59 7.95 3.19
C PRO A 10 -6.36 7.01 4.13
N PHE A 11 -5.68 6.44 5.13
CA PHE A 11 -6.27 5.51 6.07
C PHE A 11 -6.71 6.28 7.31
N ASN A 12 -7.97 6.12 7.70
CA ASN A 12 -8.51 6.73 8.92
C ASN A 12 -8.16 5.91 10.18
N ILE A 13 -6.93 5.39 10.24
CA ILE A 13 -6.46 4.52 11.31
C ILE A 13 -5.05 4.94 11.65
N ARG A 14 -4.80 5.19 12.94
CA ARG A 14 -3.46 5.40 13.47
C ARG A 14 -2.69 4.08 13.30
N ASP A 15 -1.41 4.15 12.96
CA ASP A 15 -0.50 3.01 13.08
C ASP A 15 -0.64 1.88 12.04
N ARG A 16 -0.93 2.19 10.77
CA ARG A 16 -0.74 1.19 9.70
C ARG A 16 0.75 0.99 9.40
N TYR A 17 1.23 -0.24 9.53
CA TYR A 17 2.62 -0.64 9.31
C TYR A 17 2.79 -1.53 8.08
N GLY A 18 4.04 -1.67 7.63
CA GLY A 18 4.43 -2.66 6.61
C GLY A 18 3.72 -2.49 5.26
N PHE A 19 3.29 -1.30 4.88
CA PHE A 19 2.69 -1.04 3.57
C PHE A 19 3.79 -0.80 2.52
N ALA A 20 3.54 -1.16 1.26
CA ALA A 20 4.41 -0.74 0.16
C ALA A 20 4.27 0.77 -0.08
N SER A 21 5.36 1.43 -0.46
CA SER A 21 5.35 2.80 -0.96
C SER A 21 6.31 2.95 -2.15
N PHE A 22 5.86 3.63 -3.21
CA PHE A 22 6.62 3.87 -4.43
C PHE A 22 6.01 5.04 -5.23
N SER A 23 6.69 5.53 -6.27
CA SER A 23 6.20 6.65 -7.10
C SER A 23 6.58 6.47 -8.58
N ASP A 24 5.84 7.13 -9.48
CA ASP A 24 6.17 7.23 -10.92
C ASP A 24 6.74 8.61 -11.30
N GLY A 25 7.07 9.43 -10.30
CA GLY A 25 7.48 10.83 -10.48
C GLY A 25 6.31 11.82 -10.60
N ARG A 26 5.09 11.36 -10.92
CA ARG A 26 3.88 12.20 -10.99
C ARG A 26 2.95 11.97 -9.79
N PHE A 27 2.82 10.72 -9.38
CA PHE A 27 1.96 10.27 -8.30
C PHE A 27 2.76 9.43 -7.31
N GLY A 28 2.37 9.53 -6.04
CA GLY A 28 2.80 8.59 -5.01
C GLY A 28 1.81 7.44 -4.90
N PHE A 29 2.27 6.26 -4.49
CA PHE A 29 1.42 5.10 -4.29
C PHE A 29 1.74 4.46 -2.95
N ILE A 30 0.69 4.02 -2.25
CA ILE A 30 0.82 3.19 -1.06
C ILE A 30 -0.21 2.07 -1.10
N GLY A 31 0.12 0.91 -0.55
CA GLY A 31 -0.82 -0.20 -0.52
C GLY A 31 -0.53 -1.30 0.49
N CYS A 32 -1.61 -2.00 0.85
CA CYS A 32 -1.65 -3.05 1.87
C CYS A 32 -1.17 -2.56 3.24
N GLY A 33 -0.46 -3.41 3.99
CA GLY A 33 -0.02 -3.18 5.35
C GLY A 33 -0.94 -3.84 6.38
N TYR A 34 -0.64 -3.62 7.65
CA TYR A 34 -1.37 -4.22 8.76
C TYR A 34 -1.46 -3.28 9.95
N ILE A 35 -2.38 -3.59 10.88
CA ILE A 35 -2.45 -2.98 12.21
C ILE A 35 -2.53 -4.11 13.26
N PRO A 36 -1.78 -4.02 14.37
CA PRO A 36 -2.05 -4.82 15.55
C PRO A 36 -3.39 -4.41 16.16
N VAL A 37 -4.22 -5.38 16.56
CA VAL A 37 -5.50 -5.17 17.24
C VAL A 37 -5.57 -6.11 18.45
N GLY A 38 -5.05 -5.65 19.58
CA GLY A 38 -4.90 -6.51 20.76
C GLY A 38 -3.89 -7.64 20.50
N SER A 39 -4.33 -8.89 20.61
CA SER A 39 -3.54 -10.08 20.25
C SER A 39 -3.64 -10.47 18.77
N ASP A 40 -4.58 -9.87 18.03
CA ASP A 40 -4.86 -10.18 16.64
C ASP A 40 -4.21 -9.16 15.69
N VAL A 41 -4.22 -9.46 14.40
CA VAL A 41 -3.72 -8.57 13.36
C VAL A 41 -4.76 -8.39 12.27
N ASN A 42 -5.05 -7.13 11.93
CA ASN A 42 -5.88 -6.81 10.77
C ASN A 42 -5.00 -6.41 9.59
N TYR A 43 -5.25 -7.03 8.44
CA TYR A 43 -4.48 -6.84 7.23
C TYR A 43 -5.28 -6.11 6.16
N PHE A 44 -4.59 -5.27 5.40
CA PHE A 44 -5.21 -4.48 4.35
C PHE A 44 -4.74 -4.91 2.97
N ASN A 45 -5.60 -4.70 1.97
CA ASN A 45 -5.32 -4.99 0.56
C ASN A 45 -5.67 -3.81 -0.35
N ASP A 46 -5.94 -2.63 0.19
CA ASP A 46 -6.23 -1.43 -0.60
C ASP A 46 -4.96 -0.84 -1.22
N LEU A 47 -5.09 -0.31 -2.43
CA LEU A 47 -4.05 0.45 -3.14
C LEU A 47 -4.54 1.88 -3.38
N TRP A 48 -3.72 2.85 -3.01
CA TRP A 48 -4.02 4.28 -3.09
C TRP A 48 -2.99 5.05 -3.90
N ARG A 49 -3.44 6.14 -4.50
CA ARG A 49 -2.63 7.10 -5.25
C ARG A 49 -2.69 8.48 -4.61
N PHE A 50 -1.55 9.09 -4.35
CA PHE A 50 -1.41 10.48 -3.98
C PHE A 50 -1.22 11.36 -5.21
N ASP A 51 -2.01 12.42 -5.30
CA ASP A 51 -1.88 13.49 -6.31
C ASP A 51 -1.35 14.76 -5.64
N ALA A 52 -0.08 15.07 -5.91
CA ALA A 52 0.60 16.25 -5.36
C ALA A 52 0.05 17.58 -5.89
N THR A 53 -0.63 17.59 -7.05
CA THR A 53 -1.26 18.82 -7.58
C THR A 53 -2.54 19.16 -6.82
N ARG A 54 -3.18 18.15 -6.23
CA ARG A 54 -4.46 18.28 -5.51
C ARG A 54 -4.32 18.08 -4.02
N ASN A 55 -3.13 17.76 -3.53
CA ASN A 55 -2.87 17.37 -2.13
C ASN A 55 -3.90 16.35 -1.60
N SER A 56 -4.23 15.35 -2.41
CA SER A 56 -5.29 14.41 -2.09
C SER A 56 -4.95 12.98 -2.50
N TRP A 57 -5.59 12.04 -1.82
CA TRP A 57 -5.49 10.62 -2.11
C TRP A 57 -6.71 10.13 -2.87
N LYS A 58 -6.51 9.19 -3.80
CA LYS A 58 -7.56 8.46 -4.51
C LYS A 58 -7.32 6.97 -4.33
N ARG A 59 -8.33 6.24 -3.86
CA ARG A 59 -8.30 4.78 -3.83
C ARG A 59 -8.40 4.25 -5.26
N LEU A 60 -7.50 3.33 -5.63
CA LEU A 60 -7.47 2.75 -6.97
C LEU A 60 -8.25 1.43 -7.02
N CYS A 61 -7.84 0.45 -6.22
CA CYS A 61 -8.40 -0.89 -6.23
C CYS A 61 -8.03 -1.67 -4.96
N ASN A 62 -8.44 -2.93 -4.89
CA ASN A 62 -7.92 -3.92 -3.95
C ASN A 62 -6.94 -4.86 -4.65
N VAL A 63 -5.83 -5.16 -3.99
CA VAL A 63 -4.90 -6.24 -4.37
C VAL A 63 -5.61 -7.58 -4.18
N PRO A 64 -5.71 -8.41 -5.23
CA PRO A 64 -6.32 -9.75 -5.13
C PRO A 64 -5.50 -10.67 -4.22
N GLY A 65 -6.16 -11.69 -3.64
CA GLY A 65 -5.51 -12.67 -2.75
C GLY A 65 -5.59 -12.35 -1.26
N GLY A 66 -6.07 -11.16 -0.87
CA GLY A 66 -6.32 -10.80 0.54
C GLY A 66 -5.38 -9.75 1.12
N GLY A 67 -5.56 -9.42 2.40
CA GLY A 67 -4.70 -8.47 3.11
C GLY A 67 -3.32 -9.06 3.39
N ARG A 68 -2.28 -8.21 3.42
CA ARG A 68 -0.90 -8.63 3.67
C ARG A 68 -0.01 -7.52 4.24
N ALA A 69 0.99 -7.93 5.00
CA ALA A 69 2.10 -7.09 5.43
C ALA A 69 3.27 -7.22 4.47
N GLU A 70 4.06 -6.15 4.38
CA GLU A 70 5.33 -6.06 3.68
C GLU A 70 5.26 -6.52 2.20
N PRO A 71 4.25 -6.10 1.41
CA PRO A 71 4.25 -6.43 0.00
C PRO A 71 5.40 -5.71 -0.73
N ILE A 72 5.80 -6.27 -1.87
CA ILE A 72 6.63 -5.56 -2.83
C ILE A 72 5.74 -4.70 -3.73
N GLY A 73 6.23 -3.53 -4.13
CA GLY A 73 5.54 -2.63 -5.06
C GLY A 73 6.53 -1.88 -5.94
N PHE A 74 6.29 -1.86 -7.26
CA PHE A 74 7.14 -1.14 -8.22
C PHE A 74 6.39 -0.80 -9.50
N ILE A 75 7.00 0.04 -10.33
CA ILE A 75 6.43 0.47 -11.61
C ILE A 75 7.36 0.06 -12.75
N ALA A 76 6.80 -0.57 -13.78
CA ALA A 76 7.53 -0.92 -14.99
C ALA A 76 6.61 -0.86 -16.21
N ASN A 77 7.09 -0.26 -17.31
CA ASN A 77 6.37 -0.16 -18.59
C ASN A 77 4.93 0.35 -18.46
N SER A 78 4.72 1.40 -17.65
CA SER A 78 3.41 1.99 -17.36
C SER A 78 2.41 1.07 -16.65
N TYR A 79 2.91 0.08 -15.89
CA TYR A 79 2.12 -0.73 -14.97
C TYR A 79 2.63 -0.59 -13.55
N ILE A 80 1.71 -0.56 -12.59
CA ILE A 80 1.99 -0.83 -11.18
C ILE A 80 2.02 -2.34 -11.01
N TYR A 81 3.06 -2.84 -10.36
CA TYR A 81 3.18 -4.22 -9.89
C TYR A 81 3.12 -4.23 -8.36
N ILE A 82 2.34 -5.14 -7.78
CA ILE A 82 2.22 -5.32 -6.34
C ILE A 82 1.95 -6.79 -6.01
N GLY A 83 2.63 -7.33 -5.00
CA GLY A 83 2.51 -8.75 -4.64
C GLY A 83 3.43 -9.12 -3.49
N GLY A 84 3.58 -10.42 -3.24
CA GLY A 84 4.41 -10.91 -2.14
C GLY A 84 3.89 -10.50 -0.75
N GLY A 85 4.79 -10.47 0.23
CA GLY A 85 4.45 -10.19 1.62
C GLY A 85 3.94 -11.43 2.37
N SER A 86 3.49 -11.25 3.60
CA SER A 86 3.02 -12.32 4.48
C SER A 86 1.98 -11.84 5.50
N LEU A 87 1.51 -12.76 6.34
CA LEU A 87 0.83 -12.44 7.59
C LEU A 87 1.90 -12.41 8.69
N VAL A 88 2.02 -11.31 9.46
CA VAL A 88 3.06 -11.18 10.51
C VAL A 88 2.84 -12.11 11.70
N ASP A 89 1.58 -12.47 11.97
CA ASP A 89 1.19 -13.47 12.98
C ASP A 89 1.32 -14.91 12.47
N ASN A 90 1.48 -15.10 11.16
CA ASN A 90 1.82 -16.39 10.56
C ASN A 90 2.71 -16.24 9.31
N PRO A 91 4.02 -15.95 9.49
CA PRO A 91 4.92 -15.66 8.38
C PRO A 91 5.12 -16.82 7.39
N SER A 92 4.80 -18.05 7.81
CA SER A 92 4.85 -19.22 6.94
C SER A 92 3.83 -19.16 5.78
N LEU A 93 2.78 -18.34 5.92
CA LEU A 93 1.80 -18.04 4.88
C LEU A 93 2.22 -16.82 4.06
N ALA A 94 3.38 -16.92 3.41
CA ALA A 94 3.85 -15.91 2.47
C ALA A 94 3.09 -16.00 1.13
N PHE A 95 2.72 -14.83 0.61
CA PHE A 95 2.12 -14.73 -0.72
C PHE A 95 3.22 -14.87 -1.79
N LYS A 96 2.92 -15.61 -2.86
CA LYS A 96 3.81 -15.81 -4.01
C LYS A 96 3.23 -15.19 -5.29
N ASP A 97 2.27 -14.29 -5.13
CA ASP A 97 1.59 -13.62 -6.24
C ASP A 97 2.32 -12.36 -6.67
N LEU A 98 2.03 -11.93 -7.91
CA LEU A 98 2.43 -10.63 -8.43
C LEU A 98 1.33 -10.13 -9.36
N TRP A 99 0.61 -9.11 -8.91
CA TRP A 99 -0.48 -8.50 -9.66
C TRP A 99 0.02 -7.25 -10.37
N ARG A 100 -0.57 -6.96 -11.54
CA ARG A 100 -0.32 -5.70 -12.24
C ARG A 100 -1.59 -4.95 -12.57
N MET A 101 -1.51 -3.62 -12.60
CA MET A 101 -2.56 -2.73 -13.06
C MET A 101 -1.96 -1.65 -13.96
N ARG A 102 -2.64 -1.34 -15.07
CA ARG A 102 -2.18 -0.30 -16.01
C ARG A 102 -2.31 1.08 -15.36
N LEU A 103 -1.28 1.91 -15.48
CA LEU A 103 -1.34 3.32 -15.09
C LEU A 103 -2.25 4.07 -16.06
N GLN A 104 -3.13 4.90 -15.51
CA GLN A 104 -4.00 5.84 -16.23
C GLN A 104 -3.59 7.27 -15.89
#